data_AF-A0A7Z2W0S1-F1
#
_entry.id   AF-A0A7Z2W0S1-F1
#
_cell.length_a   1.000
_cell.length_b   1.000
_cell.length_c   1.000
_cell.angle_alpha   90.00
_cell.angle_beta   90.00
_cell.angle_gamma   90.00
#
_symmetry.space_group_name_H-M   'P 1'
#
loop_
_entity.id
_entity.type
_entity.pdbx_description
1 polymer ?
#
loop_
_entity_poly.entity_id
_entity_poly.type
_entity_poly.pdbx_seq_one_letter_code
_entity_poly.pdbx_strand_id
1 'polypeptide(L)'
;MSKQKMLTASAMAALCALAAFSMQAKAAGQEGMVVVRDPVTSQVRAPTPDELRALRAKAPAPAALGAGAAQGPAALSARNGARGVRLGEKSMVYEVVARGADGTLSSQCVQGEAAAADALGRPANTEHKEHSHDVR
;
A
#
# COMPACT_ATOMS: atom_id res chain seq x y z
N MET A 1 -7.67 -42.43 28.83
CA MET A 1 -7.87 -40.99 28.52
C MET A 1 -6.63 -40.26 27.94
N SER A 2 -5.54 -40.95 27.53
CA SER A 2 -4.27 -40.27 27.15
C SER A 2 -3.87 -40.40 25.67
N LYS A 3 -4.31 -41.45 24.95
CA LYS A 3 -3.88 -41.69 23.55
C LYS A 3 -4.63 -40.84 22.51
N GLN A 4 -5.88 -40.49 22.79
CA GLN A 4 -6.75 -39.74 21.87
C GLN A 4 -6.38 -38.25 21.79
N LYS A 5 -5.79 -37.69 22.86
CA LYS A 5 -5.30 -36.31 22.92
C LYS A 5 -3.95 -36.12 22.22
N MET A 6 -3.15 -37.19 22.09
CA MET A 6 -1.87 -37.17 21.36
C MET A 6 -2.07 -37.22 19.84
N LEU A 7 -3.07 -37.97 19.37
CA LEU A 7 -3.37 -38.08 17.93
C LEU A 7 -3.90 -36.78 17.33
N THR A 8 -4.73 -36.03 18.07
CA THR A 8 -5.31 -34.76 17.61
C THR A 8 -4.29 -33.62 17.54
N ALA A 9 -3.28 -33.62 18.43
CA ALA A 9 -2.23 -32.60 18.43
C ALA A 9 -1.29 -32.72 17.21
N SER A 10 -1.02 -33.95 16.74
CA SER A 10 -0.11 -34.15 15.59
C SER A 10 -0.74 -33.77 14.25
N ALA A 11 -2.05 -33.97 14.09
CA ALA A 11 -2.78 -33.63 12.86
C ALA A 11 -2.87 -32.10 12.66
N MET A 12 -2.97 -31.34 13.75
CA MET A 12 -3.09 -29.88 13.68
C MET A 12 -1.75 -29.20 13.35
N ALA A 13 -0.63 -29.75 13.84
CA ALA A 13 0.71 -29.24 13.53
C ALA A 13 1.10 -29.47 12.06
N ALA A 14 0.70 -30.59 11.47
CA ALA A 14 0.91 -30.87 10.05
C ALA A 14 0.12 -29.90 9.15
N LEU A 15 -1.11 -29.54 9.53
CA LEU A 15 -1.94 -28.60 8.76
C LEU A 15 -1.38 -27.17 8.80
N CYS A 16 -0.83 -26.73 9.94
CA CYS A 16 -0.18 -25.42 10.07
C CYS A 16 1.13 -25.31 9.28
N ALA A 17 1.88 -26.42 9.12
CA ALA A 17 3.12 -26.43 8.35
C ALA A 17 2.89 -26.27 6.83
N LEU A 18 1.79 -26.80 6.29
CA LEU A 18 1.44 -26.60 4.88
C LEU A 18 0.92 -25.18 4.59
N ALA A 19 0.23 -24.54 5.53
CA ALA A 19 -0.29 -23.18 5.35
C ALA A 19 0.82 -22.10 5.30
N ALA A 20 1.95 -22.33 5.99
CA ALA A 20 3.08 -21.41 5.98
C ALA A 20 3.80 -21.37 4.61
N PHE A 21 3.78 -22.46 3.83
CA PHE A 21 4.42 -22.53 2.52
C PHE A 21 3.60 -21.86 1.41
N SER A 22 2.30 -21.65 1.60
CA SER A 22 1.44 -20.97 0.61
C SER A 22 1.57 -19.44 0.61
N MET A 23 2.23 -18.84 1.61
CA MET A 23 2.35 -17.37 1.72
C MET A 23 3.60 -16.77 1.06
N GLN A 24 4.48 -17.57 0.46
CA GLN A 24 5.68 -17.06 -0.23
C GLN A 24 5.53 -16.92 -1.75
N ALA A 25 4.30 -16.84 -2.26
CA ALA A 25 4.06 -16.30 -3.60
C ALA A 25 4.29 -14.78 -3.59
N LYS A 26 5.57 -14.38 -3.51
CA LYS A 26 6.01 -13.03 -3.80
C LYS A 26 5.56 -12.75 -5.23
N ALA A 27 4.69 -11.77 -5.43
CA ALA A 27 4.19 -11.37 -6.74
C ALA A 27 5.35 -10.81 -7.59
N ALA A 28 6.17 -11.71 -8.12
CA ALA A 28 7.13 -11.39 -9.15
C ALA A 28 6.33 -11.10 -10.42
N GLY A 29 6.40 -9.86 -10.90
CA GLY A 29 5.88 -9.52 -12.22
C GLY A 29 4.70 -8.55 -12.27
N GLN A 30 4.39 -7.80 -11.21
CA GLN A 30 3.60 -6.57 -11.37
C GLN A 30 4.49 -5.44 -11.93
N GLU A 31 5.20 -5.70 -13.03
CA GLU A 31 5.80 -4.64 -13.83
C GLU A 31 4.64 -3.93 -14.55
N GLY A 32 4.40 -2.66 -14.23
CA GLY A 32 3.42 -1.85 -14.94
C GLY A 32 3.75 -1.74 -16.44
N MET A 33 2.72 -1.47 -17.26
CA MET A 33 2.90 -1.28 -18.70
C MET A 33 3.79 -0.07 -18.98
N VAL A 34 4.90 -0.28 -19.70
CA VAL A 34 5.82 0.79 -20.11
C VAL A 34 5.39 1.32 -21.48
N VAL A 35 5.10 2.61 -21.57
CA VAL A 35 4.77 3.32 -22.81
C VAL A 35 5.67 4.55 -22.97
N VAL A 36 5.95 4.93 -24.21
CA VAL A 36 6.77 6.11 -24.56
C VAL A 36 5.93 7.06 -25.39
N ARG A 37 6.11 8.36 -25.16
CA ARG A 37 5.50 9.41 -25.98
C ARG A 37 6.41 9.73 -27.16
N ASP A 38 5.88 9.62 -28.37
CA ASP A 38 6.61 9.90 -29.59
C ASP A 38 6.99 11.39 -29.67
N PRO A 39 8.25 11.75 -29.95
CA PRO A 39 8.70 13.14 -29.93
C PRO A 39 8.19 13.98 -31.11
N VAL A 40 7.82 13.35 -32.24
CA VAL A 40 7.35 14.03 -33.45
C VAL A 40 5.84 14.19 -33.40
N THR A 41 5.14 13.12 -33.06
CA THR A 41 3.66 13.07 -33.13
C THR A 41 2.98 13.28 -31.78
N SER A 42 3.73 13.27 -30.67
CA SER A 42 3.20 13.39 -29.30
C SER A 42 2.23 12.28 -28.87
N GLN A 43 2.07 11.23 -29.66
CA GLN A 43 1.20 10.08 -29.38
C GLN A 43 1.87 9.08 -28.44
N VAL A 44 1.05 8.32 -27.71
CA VAL A 44 1.53 7.24 -26.83
C VAL A 44 1.71 5.97 -27.68
N ARG A 45 2.90 5.37 -27.62
CA ARG A 45 3.25 4.14 -28.32
C ARG A 45 4.05 3.18 -27.43
N ALA A 46 4.19 1.94 -27.89
CA ALA A 46 5.13 1.00 -27.29
C ALA A 46 6.59 1.51 -27.42
N PRO A 47 7.45 1.26 -26.42
CA PRO A 47 8.87 1.60 -26.48
C PRO A 47 9.61 0.74 -27.51
N THR A 48 10.63 1.31 -28.15
CA THR A 48 11.61 0.52 -28.90
C THR A 48 12.51 -0.28 -27.94
N PRO A 49 13.22 -1.32 -28.41
CA PRO A 49 14.12 -2.10 -27.54
C PRO A 49 15.22 -1.27 -26.88
N ASP A 50 15.78 -0.28 -27.58
CA ASP A 50 16.80 0.63 -27.04
C ASP A 50 16.23 1.58 -25.99
N GLU A 51 15.03 2.13 -26.24
CA GLU A 51 14.33 2.97 -25.28
C GLU A 51 14.00 2.20 -24.01
N LEU A 52 13.51 0.96 -24.14
CA LEU A 52 13.20 0.11 -23.00
C LEU A 52 14.44 -0.22 -22.17
N ARG A 53 15.57 -0.52 -22.83
CA ARG A 53 16.87 -0.71 -22.14
C ARG A 53 17.30 0.53 -21.38
N ALA A 54 17.23 1.70 -22.02
CA ALA A 54 17.59 2.96 -21.40
C ALA A 54 16.66 3.32 -20.22
N LEU A 55 15.36 3.05 -20.33
CA LEU A 55 14.39 3.25 -19.26
C LEU A 55 14.65 2.33 -18.07
N ARG A 56 14.95 1.06 -18.32
CA ARG A 56 15.32 0.09 -17.27
C ARG A 56 16.64 0.45 -16.59
N ALA A 57 17.62 0.97 -17.33
CA ALA A 57 18.89 1.41 -16.76
C ALA A 57 18.75 2.68 -15.89
N LYS A 58 17.76 3.53 -16.20
CA LYS A 58 17.44 4.75 -15.42
C LYS A 58 16.45 4.50 -14.29
N ALA A 59 15.71 3.40 -14.34
CA ALA A 59 14.84 3.02 -13.25
C ALA A 59 15.73 2.86 -12.00
N PRO A 60 15.47 3.59 -10.91
CA PRO A 60 16.16 3.31 -9.66
C PRO A 60 15.94 1.83 -9.36
N ALA A 61 17.00 1.14 -8.92
CA ALA A 61 16.86 -0.21 -8.35
C ALA A 61 15.65 -0.18 -7.41
N PRO A 62 14.76 -1.21 -7.41
CA PRO A 62 13.61 -1.21 -6.54
C PRO A 62 14.14 -0.92 -5.15
N ALA A 63 13.87 0.31 -4.68
CA ALA A 63 14.47 0.79 -3.47
C ALA A 63 14.07 -0.25 -2.44
N ALA A 64 15.07 -0.89 -1.82
CA ALA A 64 14.84 -1.46 -0.52
C ALA A 64 14.11 -0.36 0.25
N LEU A 65 12.87 -0.64 0.64
CA LEU A 65 11.98 0.21 1.43
C LEU A 65 12.55 0.41 2.85
N GLY A 66 13.87 0.56 2.96
CA GLY A 66 14.62 0.77 4.17
C GLY A 66 14.84 2.25 4.36
N ALA A 67 14.03 2.84 5.22
CA ALA A 67 14.39 3.94 6.12
C ALA A 67 15.37 4.98 5.56
N GLY A 68 15.03 5.61 4.44
CA GLY A 68 15.68 6.83 3.98
C GLY A 68 14.88 8.03 4.48
N ALA A 69 15.54 8.97 5.16
CA ALA A 69 14.95 10.17 5.74
C ALA A 69 13.85 10.78 4.85
N ALA A 70 12.71 11.11 5.46
CA ALA A 70 11.57 11.69 4.78
C ALA A 70 11.99 12.98 4.05
N GLN A 71 12.19 12.86 2.74
CA GLN A 71 12.40 14.01 1.88
C GLN A 71 11.10 14.82 1.94
N GLY A 72 11.21 16.11 2.29
CA GLY A 72 10.06 17.01 2.24
C GLY A 72 9.41 17.00 0.85
N PRO A 73 8.20 17.57 0.72
CA PRO A 73 7.42 17.48 -0.51
C PRO A 73 8.26 17.97 -1.71
N ALA A 74 8.63 17.05 -2.61
CA ALA A 74 9.49 17.39 -3.74
C ALA A 74 8.68 18.15 -4.78
N ALA A 75 8.99 19.43 -4.97
CA ALA A 75 8.36 20.25 -6.00
C ALA A 75 8.75 19.72 -7.39
N LEU A 76 7.75 19.47 -8.22
CA LEU A 76 7.89 19.05 -9.61
C LEU A 76 7.56 20.26 -10.50
N SER A 77 8.38 20.47 -11.54
CA SER A 77 8.13 21.48 -12.56
C SER A 77 8.16 20.81 -13.93
N ALA A 78 7.10 21.01 -14.71
CA ALA A 78 6.98 20.50 -16.06
C ALA A 78 7.42 21.56 -17.09
N ARG A 79 7.86 21.12 -18.27
CA ARG A 79 8.34 22.00 -19.35
C ARG A 79 7.28 22.97 -19.87
N ASN A 80 6.00 22.66 -19.67
CA ASN A 80 4.87 23.53 -20.00
C ASN A 80 4.53 24.56 -18.91
N GLY A 81 5.36 24.67 -17.86
CA GLY A 81 5.15 25.59 -16.74
C GLY A 81 4.26 25.04 -15.62
N ALA A 82 3.71 23.83 -15.75
CA ALA A 82 2.91 23.24 -14.68
C ALA A 82 3.78 22.92 -13.45
N ARG A 83 3.27 23.26 -12.26
CA ARG A 83 3.92 22.96 -10.98
C ARG A 83 3.12 21.91 -10.23
N GLY A 84 3.81 20.98 -9.60
CA GLY A 84 3.22 19.96 -8.77
C GLY A 84 4.11 19.66 -7.57
N VAL A 85 3.64 18.77 -6.72
CA VAL A 85 4.41 18.26 -5.58
C VAL A 85 4.22 16.77 -5.50
N ARG A 86 5.30 16.02 -5.25
CA ARG A 86 5.19 14.59 -4.98
C ARG A 86 4.73 14.41 -3.54
N LEU A 87 3.50 13.94 -3.37
CA LEU A 87 2.98 13.50 -2.09
C LEU A 87 3.45 12.06 -1.83
N GLY A 88 3.86 11.78 -0.60
CA GLY A 88 4.17 10.43 -0.14
C GLY A 88 3.16 9.98 0.92
N GLU A 89 3.34 8.77 1.46
CA GLU A 89 2.42 8.15 2.43
C GLU A 89 2.06 9.05 3.62
N LYS A 90 3.02 9.86 4.12
CA LYS A 90 2.76 10.82 5.22
C LYS A 90 1.73 11.90 4.89
N SER A 91 1.52 12.18 3.61
CA SER A 91 0.53 13.15 3.13
C SER A 91 -0.83 12.50 2.86
N MET A 92 -0.91 11.17 2.83
CA MET A 92 -2.18 10.46 2.65
C MET A 92 -3.01 10.48 3.93
N VAL A 93 -4.32 10.58 3.76
CA VAL A 93 -5.31 10.42 4.84
C VAL A 93 -5.92 9.03 4.68
N TYR A 94 -5.98 8.30 5.79
CA TYR A 94 -6.55 6.97 5.89
C TYR A 94 -7.81 7.05 6.73
N GLU A 95 -8.88 6.40 6.29
CA GLU A 95 -10.04 6.13 7.12
C GLU A 95 -9.84 4.77 7.80
N VAL A 96 -9.81 4.77 9.13
CA VAL A 96 -9.69 3.56 9.93
C VAL A 96 -11.05 3.24 10.51
N VAL A 97 -11.59 2.08 10.17
CA VAL A 97 -12.86 1.57 10.70
C VAL A 97 -12.58 0.45 11.69
N ALA A 98 -13.06 0.59 12.91
CA ALA A 98 -12.93 -0.41 13.97
C ALA A 98 -14.31 -0.95 14.37
N ARG A 99 -14.39 -2.25 14.70
CA ARG A 99 -15.60 -2.88 15.20
C ARG A 99 -15.53 -3.05 16.72
N GLY A 100 -16.52 -2.52 17.43
CA GLY A 100 -16.70 -2.69 18.87
C GLY A 100 -17.16 -4.11 19.24
N ALA A 101 -16.98 -4.47 20.51
CA ALA A 101 -17.42 -5.78 21.03
C ALA A 101 -18.94 -5.98 20.99
N ASP A 102 -19.69 -4.88 20.97
CA ASP A 102 -21.14 -4.80 20.78
C ASP A 102 -21.55 -4.87 19.29
N GLY A 103 -20.59 -4.98 18.38
CA GLY A 103 -20.81 -5.03 16.94
C GLY A 103 -20.94 -3.67 16.26
N THR A 104 -20.85 -2.56 17.00
CA THR A 104 -20.85 -1.19 16.42
C THR A 104 -19.61 -0.95 15.58
N LEU A 105 -19.71 -0.05 14.59
CA LEU A 105 -18.56 0.40 13.80
C LEU A 105 -18.26 1.86 14.17
N SER A 106 -16.99 2.16 14.37
CA SER A 106 -16.51 3.54 14.45
C SER A 106 -15.46 3.81 13.38
N SER A 107 -15.50 5.01 12.81
CA SER A 107 -14.54 5.47 11.81
C SER A 107 -13.74 6.66 12.34
N GLN A 108 -12.49 6.77 11.92
CA GLN A 108 -11.64 7.94 12.18
C GLN A 108 -10.70 8.17 11.01
N CYS A 109 -10.55 9.43 10.61
CA CYS A 109 -9.56 9.84 9.61
C CYS A 109 -8.23 10.15 10.31
N VAL A 110 -7.15 9.50 9.88
CA VAL A 110 -5.80 9.72 10.40
C VAL A 110 -4.82 9.96 9.26
N GLN A 111 -3.79 10.76 9.51
CA GLN A 111 -2.82 11.14 8.48
C GLN A 111 -1.54 10.31 8.57
N GLY A 112 -1.19 9.67 7.47
CA GLY A 112 0.00 8.84 7.34
C GLY A 112 -0.20 7.39 7.78
N GLU A 113 0.50 6.49 7.09
CA GLU A 113 0.46 5.04 7.32
C GLU A 113 0.76 4.64 8.78
N ALA A 114 1.74 5.29 9.41
CA ALA A 114 2.10 4.99 10.80
C ALA A 114 0.98 5.30 11.79
N ALA A 115 0.24 6.41 11.58
CA ALA A 115 -0.91 6.76 12.42
C ALA A 115 -2.10 5.82 12.16
N ALA A 116 -2.27 5.36 10.91
CA ALA A 116 -3.25 4.33 10.57
C ALA A 116 -2.94 3.00 11.26
N ALA A 117 -1.68 2.57 11.25
CA ALA A 117 -1.24 1.35 11.93
C ALA A 117 -1.43 1.41 13.45
N ASP A 118 -1.10 2.55 14.08
CA ASP A 118 -1.36 2.77 15.52
C ASP A 118 -2.86 2.74 15.83
N ALA A 119 -3.67 3.41 15.01
CA ALA A 119 -5.12 3.47 15.15
C ALA A 119 -5.79 2.08 15.07
N LEU A 120 -5.26 1.16 14.25
CA LEU A 120 -5.76 -0.22 14.16
C LEU A 120 -5.51 -1.06 15.42
N GLY A 121 -4.49 -0.70 16.22
CA GLY A 121 -4.17 -1.39 17.48
C GLY A 121 -4.99 -0.94 18.67
N ARG A 122 -5.81 0.11 18.51
CA ARG A 122 -6.63 0.70 19.58
C ARG A 122 -8.06 0.18 19.53
N PRO A 123 -8.75 0.06 20.68
CA PRO A 123 -10.16 -0.31 20.70
C PRO A 123 -11.01 0.72 19.96
N ALA A 124 -12.16 0.28 19.43
CA ALA A 124 -13.10 1.16 18.73
C ALA A 124 -13.48 2.35 19.62
N ASN A 125 -13.11 3.56 19.21
CA ASN A 125 -13.50 4.79 19.90
C ASN A 125 -14.99 5.04 19.61
N THR A 126 -15.80 5.25 20.64
CA THR A 126 -17.25 5.53 20.50
C THR A 126 -17.57 7.00 20.23
N GLU A 127 -16.55 7.86 20.10
CA GLU A 127 -16.70 9.30 19.89
C GLU A 127 -16.35 9.71 18.45
N HIS A 128 -17.23 9.41 17.50
CA HIS A 128 -17.24 10.14 16.23
C HIS A 128 -18.65 10.63 15.94
N LYS A 129 -18.88 11.91 16.21
CA LYS A 129 -20.13 12.59 15.86
C LYS A 129 -19.98 13.10 14.43
N GLU A 130 -20.54 12.36 13.48
CA GLU A 130 -20.55 12.69 12.07
C GLU A 130 -21.09 14.12 11.87
N HIS A 131 -20.24 15.03 11.39
CA HIS A 131 -20.66 16.39 11.05
C HIS A 131 -21.28 16.35 9.65
N SER A 132 -22.58 16.13 9.59
CA SER A 132 -23.35 16.26 8.36
C SER A 132 -23.37 17.73 7.93
N HIS A 133 -22.72 18.03 6.81
CA HIS A 133 -22.87 19.29 6.10
C HIS A 133 -23.91 19.12 5.00
N ASP A 134 -25.15 18.84 5.38
CA ASP A 134 -26.30 18.95 4.48
C ASP A 134 -26.67 20.45 4.40
N VAL A 135 -26.11 21.15 3.41
CA VAL A 135 -26.59 22.47 3.01
C VAL A 135 -27.29 22.31 1.67
N ARG A 136 -28.62 22.33 1.78
CA ARG A 136 -29.62 22.35 0.71
C ARG A 136 -29.41 23.47 -0.32
#